data_AF-A0A7Z9I3T2-F1
#
_entry.id   AF-A0A7Z9I3T2-F1
#
_cell.length_a   1.000
_cell.length_b   1.000
_cell.length_c   1.000
_cell.angle_alpha   90.00
_cell.angle_beta   90.00
_cell.angle_gamma   90.00
#
_symmetry.space_group_name_H-M   'P 1'
#
loop_
_entity.id
_entity.type
_entity.pdbx_description
1 polymer ?
#
loop_
_entity_poly.entity_id
_entity_poly.type
_entity_poly.pdbx_seq_one_letter_code
_entity_poly.pdbx_strand_id
1 'polypeptide(L)' 'MFQREVEETDIINVLEKGIIIESYEDDYPFSSVLINGLSETEMNLHIVVGIDSGFKCLYLITVY' A
#
# COMPACT_ATOMS: atom_id res chain seq x y z
N MET A 1 -5.97 -9.40 -11.32
CA MET A 1 -5.67 -7.99 -11.58
C MET A 1 -4.46 -7.93 -12.49
N PHE A 2 -4.39 -7.00 -13.45
CA PHE A 2 -3.26 -6.89 -14.37
C PHE A 2 -2.04 -6.40 -13.57
N GLN A 3 -1.29 -7.36 -13.06
CA GLN A 3 -0.09 -7.17 -12.26
C GLN A 3 1.03 -6.84 -13.26
N ARG A 4 1.61 -5.63 -13.17
CA ARG A 4 3.05 -5.49 -13.41
C ARG A 4 3.75 -6.49 -12.47
N GLU A 5 4.97 -6.94 -12.79
CA GLU A 5 5.81 -7.86 -12.02
C GLU A 5 6.07 -7.37 -10.56
N VAL A 6 5.02 -7.30 -9.74
CA VAL A 6 5.03 -6.85 -8.35
C VAL A 6 4.67 -8.07 -7.53
N GLU A 7 5.64 -8.64 -6.83
CA GLU A 7 5.41 -9.83 -6.03
C GLU A 7 4.78 -9.47 -4.68
N GLU A 8 4.16 -10.43 -4.01
CA GLU A 8 3.59 -10.22 -2.67
C GLU A 8 4.68 -9.79 -1.66
N THR A 9 5.90 -10.28 -1.85
CA THR A 9 7.07 -9.88 -1.05
C THR A 9 7.40 -8.40 -1.20
N ASP A 10 7.25 -7.84 -2.40
CA ASP A 10 7.46 -6.41 -2.64
C ASP A 10 6.42 -5.57 -1.88
N ILE A 11 5.16 -6.01 -1.91
CA ILE A 11 4.07 -5.37 -1.18
C ILE A 11 4.38 -5.37 0.32
N ILE A 12 4.74 -6.52 0.89
CA ILE A 12 5.08 -6.64 2.32
C ILE A 12 6.27 -5.73 2.66
N ASN A 13 7.33 -5.72 1.84
CA ASN A 13 8.50 -4.90 2.06
C ASN A 13 8.16 -3.40 2.08
N VAL A 14 7.31 -2.93 1.17
CA VAL A 14 6.83 -1.55 1.13
C VAL A 14 5.93 -1.24 2.34
N LEU A 15 5.08 -2.16 2.77
CA LEU A 15 4.24 -1.95 3.97
C LEU A 15 5.07 -1.86 5.26
N GLU A 16 6.19 -2.61 5.35
CA GLU A 16 7.05 -2.60 6.54
C GLU A 16 8.06 -1.45 6.57
N LYS A 17 8.61 -1.05 5.42
CA LYS A 17 9.75 -0.11 5.33
C LYS A 17 9.43 1.17 4.55
N GLY A 18 8.29 1.21 3.86
CA GLY A 18 7.87 2.35 3.09
C GLY A 18 7.48 3.54 3.96
N ILE A 19 7.28 4.68 3.30
CA ILE A 19 6.95 5.95 3.94
C ILE A 19 5.56 6.35 3.47
N ILE A 20 4.68 6.70 4.41
CA ILE A 20 3.40 7.30 4.10
C ILE A 20 3.66 8.71 3.55
N ILE A 21 3.26 8.95 2.31
CA ILE A 21 3.42 10.25 1.64
C ILE A 21 2.10 11.02 1.55
N GLU A 22 0.96 10.34 1.67
CA GLU A 22 -0.36 10.96 1.70
C GLU A 22 -1.32 10.15 2.58
N SER A 23 -2.31 10.82 3.18
CA SER A 23 -3.33 10.20 4.02
C SER A 23 -4.68 10.80 3.68
N TYR A 24 -5.65 9.93 3.43
CA TYR A 24 -7.01 10.26 3.04
C TYR A 24 -7.94 9.82 4.17
N GLU A 25 -8.07 10.67 5.19
CA GLU A 25 -8.91 10.37 6.36
C GLU A 25 -10.40 10.29 6.00
N ASP A 26 -10.82 11.08 5.00
CA ASP A 26 -12.19 11.20 4.53
C ASP A 26 -12.62 10.09 3.54
N ASP A 27 -11.72 9.16 3.20
CA ASP A 27 -12.03 8.05 2.30
C ASP A 27 -13.09 7.11 2.91
N TYR A 28 -13.95 6.57 2.04
CA TYR A 28 -15.01 5.64 2.41
C TYR A 28 -14.84 4.32 1.66
N PRO A 29 -14.96 3.15 2.33
CA PRO A 29 -15.47 2.94 3.69
C PRO A 29 -14.46 3.08 4.83
N PHE A 30 -13.16 3.13 4.52
CA PHE A 30 -12.08 3.24 5.49
C PHE A 30 -11.11 4.33 5.06
N SER A 31 -10.55 5.05 6.03
CA SER A 31 -9.44 5.97 5.77
C SER A 31 -8.30 5.22 5.08
N SER A 32 -7.69 5.85 4.08
CA SER A 32 -6.64 5.23 3.27
C SER A 32 -5.33 6.02 3.34
N VAL A 33 -4.21 5.36 3.05
CA VAL A 33 -2.89 5.99 2.99
C VAL A 33 -2.17 5.57 1.73
N LEU A 34 -1.42 6.52 1.15
CA LEU A 34 -0.50 6.27 0.05
C LEU A 34 0.91 6.09 0.62
N ILE A 35 1.47 4.91 0.36
CA ILE A 35 2.80 4.52 0.82
C ILE A 35 3.73 4.49 -0.39
N ASN A 36 4.85 5.17 -0.27
CA ASN A 36 5.96 5.08 -1.22
C ASN A 36 7.04 4.15 -0.65
N GLY A 37 7.46 3.16 -1.42
CA GLY A 37 8.55 2.28 -1.05
C GLY A 37 9.25 1.70 -2.26
N LEU A 38 10.12 0.72 -2.02
CA LEU A 38 10.90 0.04 -3.04
C LEU A 38 10.56 -1.45 -3.07
N SER A 39 10.48 -2.02 -4.27
CA SER A 39 10.51 -3.47 -4.48
C SER A 39 11.88 -4.04 -4.09
N GLU A 40 11.98 -5.37 -4.02
CA GLU A 40 13.26 -6.08 -3.86
C GLU A 40 14.23 -5.79 -5.02
N THR A 41 13.70 -5.41 -6.18
CA THR A 41 14.45 -5.02 -7.38
C THR A 41 14.72 -3.51 -7.46
N GLU A 42 14.55 -2.78 -6.35
CA GLU A 42 14.75 -1.33 -6.24
C GLU A 42 13.86 -0.46 -7.17
N MET A 43 12.73 -1.01 -7.62
CA MET A 43 11.72 -0.23 -8.33
C MET A 43 10.87 0.54 -7.33
N ASN A 44 10.60 1.82 -7.60
CA ASN A 44 9.63 2.58 -6.81
C ASN A 44 8.25 1.96 -6.96
N LEU A 45 7.62 1.69 -5.82
CA LEU A 45 6.26 1.18 -5.71
C LEU A 45 5.42 2.15 -4.89
N HIS A 46 4.25 2.44 -5.43
CA HIS A 46 3.23 3.23 -4.77
C HIS A 46 2.06 2.34 -4.43
N ILE A 47 1.74 2.24 -3.13
CA ILE A 47 0.68 1.39 -2.62
C ILE A 47 -0.36 2.27 -1.93
N VAL A 48 -1.62 2.15 -2.35
CA VAL A 48 -2.74 2.72 -1.59
C VAL A 48 -3.40 1.59 -0.79
N VAL A 49 -3.43 1.76 0.52
CA VAL A 49 -4.10 0.82 1.44
C VAL A 49 -5.18 1.53 2.25
N GLY A 50 -6.35 0.90 2.34
CA GLY A 50 -7.38 1.25 3.32
C GLY A 50 -7.08 0.60 4.67
N ILE A 51 -7.24 1.34 5.76
CA ILE A 51 -6.93 0.88 7.12
C ILE A 51 -8.22 0.63 7.89
N ASP A 52 -8.53 -0.64 8.12
CA ASP A 52 -9.63 -1.02 9.01
C ASP A 52 -9.11 -1.18 10.44
N SER A 53 -9.25 -0.10 11.20
CA SER A 53 -8.84 -0.05 12.61
C SER A 53 -9.66 -0.99 13.51
N GLY A 54 -10.87 -1.38 13.10
CA GLY A 54 -11.75 -2.26 13.87
C GLY A 54 -11.31 -3.72 13.79
N PHE A 55 -11.07 -4.20 12.57
CA PHE A 55 -10.65 -5.60 12.32
C PHE A 55 -9.14 -5.79 12.25
N LYS A 56 -8.34 -4.70 12.31
CA LYS A 56 -6.88 -4.70 12.16
C LYS A 56 -6.43 -5.30 10.82
N CYS A 57 -7.19 -4.98 9.77
CA CYS A 57 -6.92 -5.44 8.41
C CYS A 57 -6.49 -4.26 7.54
N LEU A 58 -5.60 -4.54 6.58
CA LEU A 58 -5.26 -3.61 5.51
C LEU A 58 -5.91 -4.09 4.21
N TYR A 59 -6.57 -3.18 3.50
CA TYR A 59 -7.19 -3.45 2.22
C TYR A 59 -6.36 -2.81 1.10
N LEU A 60 -5.72 -3.64 0.27
CA LEU A 60 -4.98 -3.17 -0.91
C LEU A 60 -5.95 -2.65 -1.96
N ILE A 61 -5.89 -1.35 -2.24
CA ILE A 61 -6.75 -0.67 -3.23
C ILE A 61 -6.06 -0.68 -4.60
N THR A 62 -4.82 -0.21 -4.66
CA THR A 62 -4.01 -0.20 -5.89
C THR A 62 -2.51 -0.26 -5.58
N VAL A 63 -1.73 -0.77 -6.54
CA VAL A 63 -0.26 -0.86 -6.51
C VAL A 63 0.28 -0.55 -7.90
N TYR A 64 1.27 0.33 -8.04
CA TYR A 64 1.87 0.70 -9.33
C TYR A 64 3.33 1.14 -9.29
#